data_AF-A0A453NUF3-F1
#
_entry.id   AF-A0A453NUF3-F1
#
_cell.length_a   1.000
_cell.length_b   1.000
_cell.length_c   1.000
_cell.angle_alpha   90.00
_cell.angle_beta   90.00
_cell.angle_gamma   90.00
#
_symmetry.space_group_name_H-M   'P 1'
#
loop_
_entity.id
_entity.type
_entity.pdbx_description
1 polymer ?
#
loop_
_entity_poly.entity_id
_entity_poly.type
_entity_poly.pdbx_seq_one_letter_code
_entity_poly.pdbx_strand_id
1 'polypeptide(L)'
;NLSILEAFQDLKDKLNKPFFMEIIILGSWAIWISRNNKIFEHINPSFEGWKFIYLEELKLLRYRMKKKHHPNEESWKESML
;
A
#
# COMPACT_ATOMS: atom_id res chain seq x y z
N ASN A 1 -21.45 -10.93 -5.88
CA ASN A 1 -20.27 -11.37 -5.10
C ASN A 1 -19.19 -11.77 -6.07
N LEU A 2 -18.23 -10.89 -6.33
CA LEU A 2 -16.96 -11.34 -6.91
C LEU A 2 -16.32 -12.27 -5.88
N SER A 3 -15.87 -13.44 -6.32
CA SER A 3 -14.99 -14.27 -5.52
C SER A 3 -13.73 -13.45 -5.19
N ILE A 4 -13.13 -13.71 -4.03
CA ILE A 4 -11.91 -13.01 -3.59
C ILE A 4 -10.81 -13.09 -4.67
N LEU A 5 -10.74 -14.20 -5.40
CA LEU A 5 -9.78 -14.40 -6.50
C LEU A 5 -10.02 -13.44 -7.67
N GLU A 6 -11.27 -13.20 -8.05
CA GLU A 6 -11.60 -12.25 -9.11
C GLU A 6 -11.28 -10.81 -8.69
N ALA A 7 -11.49 -10.46 -7.42
CA ALA A 7 -11.11 -9.14 -6.89
C ALA A 7 -9.57 -8.94 -6.91
N PHE A 8 -8.80 -9.96 -6.57
CA PHE A 8 -7.33 -9.91 -6.68
C PHE A 8 -6.86 -9.78 -8.13
N GLN A 9 -7.50 -10.50 -9.05
CA GLN A 9 -7.18 -10.43 -10.47
C GLN A 9 -7.49 -9.03 -11.04
N ASP A 10 -8.66 -8.48 -10.72
CA ASP A 10 -9.05 -7.11 -11.12
C ASP A 10 -8.09 -6.05 -10.55
N LEU A 11 -7.68 -6.16 -9.28
CA LEU A 11 -6.69 -5.25 -8.68
C LEU A 11 -5.33 -5.35 -9.37
N LYS A 12 -4.86 -6.56 -9.65
CA LYS A 12 -3.60 -6.79 -10.37
C LYS A 12 -3.63 -6.11 -11.75
N ASP A 13 -4.73 -6.28 -12.48
CA ASP A 13 -4.88 -5.74 -13.83
C ASP A 13 -4.99 -4.21 -13.82
N LYS A 14 -5.69 -3.63 -12.85
CA LYS A 14 -5.79 -2.17 -12.65
C LYS A 14 -4.47 -1.54 -12.24
N LEU A 15 -3.73 -2.19 -11.34
CA LEU A 15 -2.44 -1.68 -10.88
C LEU A 15 -1.40 -1.74 -11.99
N ASN A 16 -1.36 -2.85 -12.74
CA ASN A 16 -0.44 -3.06 -13.87
C ASN A 16 1.03 -2.68 -13.55
N LYS A 17 1.47 -3.03 -12.33
CA LYS A 17 2.86 -2.83 -11.88
C LYS A 17 3.47 -4.19 -11.51
N PRO A 18 4.79 -4.37 -11.71
CA PRO A 18 5.45 -5.64 -11.41
C PRO A 18 5.57 -5.96 -9.91
N PHE A 19 5.15 -5.04 -9.04
CA PHE A 19 5.15 -5.16 -7.57
C PHE A 19 3.73 -4.87 -6.99
N PHE A 20 2.69 -5.22 -7.75
CA PHE A 20 1.29 -4.96 -7.37
C PHE A 20 0.90 -5.61 -6.03
N MET A 21 1.49 -6.76 -5.68
CA MET A 21 1.21 -7.44 -4.41
C MET A 21 1.71 -6.60 -3.24
N GLU A 22 2.90 -6.01 -3.35
CA GLU A 22 3.46 -5.13 -2.34
C GLU A 22 2.58 -3.89 -2.14
N ILE A 23 2.02 -3.33 -3.22
CA ILE A 23 1.05 -2.23 -3.14
C ILE A 23 -0.16 -2.63 -2.28
N ILE A 24 -0.76 -3.81 -2.56
CA ILE A 24 -1.95 -4.30 -1.86
C ILE A 24 -1.64 -4.64 -0.39
N ILE A 25 -0.52 -5.31 -0.14
CA ILE A 25 -0.09 -5.71 1.21
C ILE A 25 0.16 -4.46 2.06
N LEU A 26 0.92 -3.49 1.57
CA LEU A 26 1.22 -2.28 2.32
C LEU A 26 -0.03 -1.41 2.52
N GLY A 27 -0.95 -1.37 1.55
CA GLY A 27 -2.22 -0.65 1.70
C GLY A 27 -3.07 -1.27 2.81
N SER A 28 -3.13 -2.60 2.86
CA SER A 28 -3.83 -3.36 3.91
C SER A 28 -3.16 -3.19 5.27
N TRP A 29 -1.83 -3.17 5.31
CA TRP A 29 -1.05 -2.92 6.52
C TRP A 29 -1.30 -1.52 7.09
N ALA A 30 -1.30 -0.49 6.23
CA ALA A 30 -1.62 0.87 6.65
C ALA A 30 -3.06 1.00 7.18
N ILE A 31 -4.03 0.26 6.63
CA ILE A 31 -5.41 0.20 7.19
C ILE A 31 -5.37 -0.40 8.59
N TRP A 32 -4.63 -1.50 8.78
CA TRP A 32 -4.50 -2.15 10.07
C TRP A 32 -3.87 -1.22 11.11
N ILE A 33 -2.76 -0.53 10.78
CA ILE A 33 -2.14 0.46 11.67
C ILE A 33 -3.14 1.58 11.99
N SER A 34 -3.80 2.16 10.98
CA SER A 34 -4.75 3.26 11.18
C SER A 34 -5.87 2.89 12.16
N ARG A 35 -6.38 1.66 12.09
CA ARG A 35 -7.40 1.15 13.02
C ARG A 35 -6.84 0.93 14.43
N ASN A 36 -5.61 0.44 14.54
CA ASN A 36 -4.96 0.22 15.83
C ASN A 36 -4.61 1.52 16.53
N ASN A 37 -4.18 2.55 15.80
CA ASN A 37 -3.90 3.88 16.36
C ASN A 37 -5.13 4.50 17.04
N LYS A 38 -6.36 4.14 16.63
CA LYS A 38 -7.57 4.55 17.34
C LYS A 38 -7.63 3.99 18.77
N ILE A 39 -7.16 2.77 18.96
CA ILE A 39 -7.22 2.05 20.24
C ILE A 39 -6.03 2.43 21.12
N PHE A 40 -4.82 2.44 20.55
CA PHE A 40 -3.59 2.58 21.30
C PHE A 40 -3.09 4.03 21.43
N GLU A 41 -3.38 4.87 20.43
CA GLU A 41 -2.87 6.25 20.35
C GLU A 41 -3.99 7.30 20.40
N HIS A 42 -5.26 6.87 20.50
CA HIS A 42 -6.45 7.73 20.42
C HIS A 42 -6.54 8.59 19.14
N ILE A 43 -5.88 8.18 18.06
CA ILE A 43 -5.91 8.87 16.77
C ILE A 43 -7.07 8.32 15.93
N ASN A 44 -8.00 9.20 15.53
CA ASN A 44 -9.08 8.79 14.64
C ASN A 44 -8.54 8.44 13.23
N PRO A 45 -8.97 7.33 12.62
CA PRO A 45 -8.56 6.99 11.26
C PRO A 45 -9.00 8.06 10.27
N SER A 46 -8.08 8.52 9.43
CA SER A 46 -8.35 9.39 8.28
C SER A 46 -7.62 8.86 7.05
N PHE A 47 -8.07 9.31 5.87
CA PHE A 47 -7.39 8.94 4.63
C PHE A 47 -5.97 9.51 4.58
N GLU A 48 -5.77 10.73 5.08
CA GLU A 48 -4.46 11.39 5.15
C GLU A 48 -3.51 10.64 6.09
N GLY A 49 -3.99 10.19 7.25
CA GLY A 49 -3.20 9.39 8.19
C GLY A 49 -2.81 8.04 7.60
N TRP A 50 -3.75 7.37 6.93
CA TRP A 50 -3.47 6.15 6.18
C TRP A 50 -2.43 6.38 5.08
N LYS A 51 -2.60 7.44 4.29
CA LYS A 51 -1.71 7.82 3.17
C LYS A 51 -0.29 8.08 3.69
N PHE A 52 -0.17 8.77 4.82
CA PHE A 52 1.12 9.00 5.49
C PHE A 52 1.79 7.68 5.87
N ILE A 53 1.10 6.80 6.59
CA ILE A 53 1.64 5.48 6.98
C ILE A 53 2.05 4.66 5.75
N TYR A 54 1.20 4.66 4.72
CA TYR A 54 1.46 3.93 3.48
C TYR A 54 2.73 4.43 2.76
N LEU A 55 2.93 5.75 2.66
CA LEU A 55 4.12 6.33 2.06
C LEU A 55 5.39 6.05 2.87
N GLU A 56 5.32 6.02 4.21
CA GLU A 56 6.45 5.62 5.06
C GLU A 56 6.84 4.15 4.83
N GLU A 57 5.85 3.26 4.73
CA GLU A 57 6.08 1.84 4.46
C GLU A 57 6.63 1.60 3.04
N LEU A 58 6.17 2.36 2.03
CA LEU A 58 6.74 2.32 0.68
C LEU A 58 8.23 2.71 0.67
N LYS A 59 8.62 3.74 1.42
CA LYS A 59 10.04 4.12 1.56
C LYS A 59 10.88 2.96 2.11
N LEU A 60 10.34 2.22 3.08
CA LEU A 60 11.02 1.07 3.67
C LEU A 60 11.05 -0.17 2.76
N LEU A 61 10.04 -0.35 1.90
CA LEU A 61 9.99 -1.43 0.92
C LEU A 61 11.19 -1.42 -0.02
N ARG A 62 11.65 -0.23 -0.40
CA ARG A 62 12.80 -0.03 -1.30
C ARG A 62 14.06 -0.79 -0.87
N TYR A 63 14.28 -0.95 0.44
CA TYR A 63 15.44 -1.68 0.97
C TYR A 63 15.34 -3.20 0.87
N ARG A 64 14.12 -3.74 0.69
CA ARG A 64 13.83 -5.18 0.67
C ARG A 64 13.45 -5.70 -0.72
N MET A 65 13.02 -4.80 -1.61
CA MET A 65 12.62 -5.17 -2.97
C MET A 65 13.82 -5.31 -3.91
N LYS A 66 13.62 -6.04 -5.02
CA LYS A 66 14.65 -6.18 -6.06
C LYS A 66 14.87 -4.83 -6.75
N LYS A 67 16.13 -4.43 -6.94
CA LYS A 67 16.53 -3.17 -7.60
C LYS A 67 15.83 -2.90 -8.95
N LYS A 68 15.54 -3.95 -9.73
CA LYS A 68 14.80 -3.84 -11.00
C LYS A 68 13.40 -3.22 -10.88
N HIS A 69 12.81 -3.25 -9.68
CA HIS A 69 11.49 -2.68 -9.42
C HIS A 69 11.54 -1.24 -8.91
N HIS A 70 12.71 -0.69 -8.55
CA HIS A 70 12.82 0.67 -8.01
C HIS A 70 12.21 1.75 -8.92
N PRO A 71 12.37 1.72 -10.26
CA PRO A 71 11.73 2.72 -11.11
C PRO A 71 10.20 2.67 -11.05
N ASN A 72 9.63 1.47 -10.86
CA ASN A 72 8.18 1.31 -10.75
C ASN A 72 7.67 1.76 -9.38
N GLU A 73 8.44 1.52 -8.31
CA GLU A 73 8.15 2.00 -6.96
C GLU A 73 8.18 3.53 -6.89
N GLU A 74 9.20 4.17 -7.44
CA GLU A 74 9.27 5.63 -7.45
C GLU A 74 8.11 6.25 -8.23
N SER A 75 7.81 5.73 -9.44
CA SER A 75 6.66 6.18 -10.23
C SER A 75 5.33 6.03 -9.49
N TRP A 76 5.16 4.96 -8.71
CA TRP A 76 3.95 4.76 -7.91
C TRP A 76 3.87 5.74 -6.74
N LYS A 77 4.99 5.92 -6.02
CA LYS A 77 5.09 6.87 -4.92
C LYS A 77 4.82 8.30 -5.39
N GLU A 78 5.36 8.70 -6.54
CA GLU A 78 5.10 10.02 -7.15
C GLU A 78 3.62 10.21 -7.51
N SER A 79 2.93 9.17 -8.00
CA SER A 79 1.49 9.25 -8.29
C SER A 79 0.62 9.44 -7.05
N MET A 80 1.19 9.21 -5.87
CA MET A 80 0.55 9.29 -4.56
C MET A 80 0.99 10.53 -3.79
N LEU A 81 1.84 11.41 -4.32
CA LEU A 81 2.16 12.70 -3.67
C LEU A 81 1.05 13.70 -3.97
#